data_AF-A0ABD3N871-F1
#
_entry.id   AF-A0ABD3N871-F1
#
_cell.length_a   1.000
_cell.length_b   1.000
_cell.length_c   1.000
_cell.angle_alpha   90.00
_cell.angle_beta   90.00
_cell.angle_gamma   90.00
#
_symmetry.space_group_name_H-M   'P 1'
#
loop_
_entity.id
_entity.type
_entity.pdbx_description
1 polymer ?
#
loop_
_entity_poly.entity_id
_entity_poly.type
_entity_poly.pdbx_seq_one_letter_code
_entity_poly.pdbx_strand_id
1 'polypeptide(L)'
;MSAQAYTIAASYYHWLVAIPLMGSIGSVLKCQQSPKEEKGKWMFRHKSLGLLTGLIVAPRLGYRVMNAASYRNVSHPVGSGPIENAVANVSHIALYAFMTIMPATGIAMGYYGGKGLPFFFTTLPGATVANGDIAKQSFNVHKALGVYGKYLVPLHIGGAVKHSVAGHGIWSRINPFGRPMH
;
A
#
# COMPACT_ATOMS: atom_id res chain seq x y z
N MET A 1 23.50 -19.96 -1.90
CA MET A 1 23.57 -18.50 -1.69
C MET A 1 22.18 -18.03 -1.27
N SER A 2 22.01 -17.43 -0.09
CA SER A 2 20.73 -16.86 0.31
C SER A 2 20.39 -15.66 -0.58
N ALA A 3 19.13 -15.56 -1.03
CA ALA A 3 18.71 -14.43 -1.85
C ALA A 3 18.94 -13.10 -1.11
N GLN A 4 19.55 -12.10 -1.79
CA GLN A 4 19.92 -10.81 -1.21
C GLN A 4 18.73 -10.12 -0.51
N ALA A 5 18.97 -9.54 0.67
CA ALA A 5 18.00 -8.71 1.38
C ALA A 5 17.88 -7.30 0.77
N TYR A 6 16.74 -6.64 0.95
CA TYR A 6 16.61 -5.23 0.62
C TYR A 6 17.40 -4.35 1.61
N THR A 7 17.75 -3.13 1.18
CA THR A 7 18.35 -2.12 2.07
C THR A 7 17.45 -1.85 3.29
N ILE A 8 18.03 -1.50 4.44
CA ILE A 8 17.28 -1.19 5.66
C ILE A 8 16.21 -0.11 5.40
N ALA A 9 16.58 0.96 4.68
CA ALA A 9 15.63 2.02 4.34
C ALA A 9 14.46 1.52 3.45
N ALA A 10 14.73 0.65 2.46
CA ALA A 10 13.67 0.02 1.69
C ALA A 10 12.73 -0.82 2.57
N SER A 11 13.27 -1.54 3.54
CA SER A 11 12.50 -2.32 4.52
C SER A 11 11.65 -1.41 5.42
N TYR A 12 12.18 -0.27 5.88
CA TYR A 12 11.37 0.72 6.61
C TYR A 12 10.24 1.27 5.75
N TYR A 13 10.52 1.74 4.52
CA TYR A 13 9.46 2.19 3.60
C TYR A 13 8.45 1.09 3.28
N HIS A 14 8.88 -0.19 3.26
CA HIS A 14 7.98 -1.32 3.14
C HIS A 14 6.89 -1.27 4.21
N TRP A 15 7.30 -1.30 5.47
CA TRP A 15 6.41 -1.38 6.62
C TRP A 15 5.68 -0.08 6.93
N LEU A 16 6.33 1.07 6.73
CA LEU A 16 5.71 2.40 6.89
C LEU A 16 4.53 2.62 5.92
N VAL A 17 4.54 1.98 4.75
CA VAL A 17 3.37 1.97 3.85
C VAL A 17 2.41 0.85 4.21
N ALA A 18 2.92 -0.37 4.44
CA ALA A 18 2.08 -1.55 4.63
C ALA A 18 1.17 -1.44 5.86
N ILE A 19 1.68 -0.95 6.99
CA ILE A 19 0.91 -0.86 8.25
C ILE A 19 -0.30 0.10 8.11
N PRO A 20 -0.14 1.38 7.74
CA PRO A 20 -1.28 2.27 7.58
C PRO A 20 -2.19 1.86 6.42
N LEU A 21 -1.65 1.28 5.34
CA LEU A 21 -2.48 0.75 4.24
C LEU A 21 -3.40 -0.37 4.75
N MET A 22 -2.87 -1.33 5.49
CA MET A 22 -3.65 -2.41 6.09
C MET A 22 -4.67 -1.90 7.10
N GLY A 23 -4.30 -0.92 7.93
CA GLY A 23 -5.23 -0.28 8.85
C GLY A 23 -6.36 0.48 8.12
N SER A 24 -6.06 1.11 6.99
CA SER A 24 -7.06 1.79 6.15
C SER A 24 -8.03 0.79 5.52
N ILE A 25 -7.52 -0.32 4.97
CA ILE A 25 -8.33 -1.41 4.41
C ILE A 25 -9.20 -2.04 5.49
N GLY A 26 -8.63 -2.40 6.64
CA GLY A 26 -9.38 -2.97 7.76
C GLY A 26 -10.49 -2.03 8.25
N SER A 27 -10.22 -0.72 8.30
CA SER A 27 -11.20 0.30 8.71
C SER A 27 -12.38 0.38 7.74
N VAL A 28 -12.17 0.34 6.42
CA VAL A 28 -13.28 0.39 5.46
C VAL A 28 -14.08 -0.90 5.44
N LEU A 29 -13.43 -2.06 5.58
CA LEU A 29 -14.13 -3.35 5.69
C LEU A 29 -15.00 -3.39 6.95
N LYS A 30 -14.47 -2.93 8.09
CA LYS A 30 -15.24 -2.80 9.31
C LYS A 30 -16.39 -1.80 9.15
N CYS A 31 -16.15 -0.65 8.50
CA CYS A 31 -17.20 0.32 8.19
C CYS A 31 -18.36 -0.29 7.40
N GLN A 32 -18.07 -1.17 6.43
CA GLN A 32 -19.10 -1.81 5.59
C GLN A 32 -20.03 -2.73 6.41
N GLN A 33 -19.52 -3.31 7.49
CA GLN A 33 -20.24 -4.26 8.35
C GLN A 33 -20.81 -3.61 9.63
N SER A 34 -20.54 -2.32 9.87
CA SER A 34 -20.93 -1.66 11.11
C SER A 34 -22.33 -1.02 11.04
N PRO A 35 -23.03 -0.87 12.17
CA PRO A 35 -24.24 -0.06 12.28
C PRO A 35 -24.01 1.39 11.83
N LYS A 36 -25.08 2.10 11.44
CA LYS A 36 -25.01 3.44 10.81
C LYS A 36 -24.26 4.45 11.69
N GLU A 37 -24.43 4.34 13.00
CA GLU A 37 -23.87 5.22 14.04
C GLU A 37 -22.34 5.14 14.09
N GLU A 38 -21.77 3.96 13.80
CA GLU A 38 -20.32 3.72 13.84
C GLU A 38 -19.63 3.97 12.50
N LYS A 39 -20.36 3.99 11.38
CA LYS A 39 -19.76 4.12 10.03
C LYS A 39 -18.89 5.36 9.91
N GLY A 40 -19.31 6.49 10.48
CA GLY A 40 -18.54 7.74 10.46
C GLY A 40 -17.15 7.58 11.09
N LYS A 41 -17.08 6.93 12.26
CA LYS A 41 -15.82 6.67 12.99
C LYS A 41 -14.86 5.80 12.19
N TRP A 42 -15.35 4.72 11.59
CA TRP A 42 -14.51 3.83 10.78
C TRP A 42 -14.08 4.47 9.47
N MET A 43 -14.96 5.26 8.84
CA MET A 43 -14.62 6.02 7.63
C MET A 43 -13.58 7.12 7.93
N PHE A 44 -13.65 7.78 9.08
CA PHE A 44 -12.64 8.74 9.51
C PHE A 44 -11.25 8.10 9.63
N ARG A 45 -11.18 6.91 10.25
CA ARG A 45 -9.93 6.12 10.37
C ARG A 45 -9.40 5.69 9.01
N HIS A 46 -10.28 5.18 8.15
CA HIS A 46 -9.94 4.80 6.78
C HIS A 46 -9.29 5.95 6.00
N LYS A 47 -9.91 7.14 6.03
CA LYS A 47 -9.41 8.35 5.36
C LYS A 47 -8.08 8.83 5.95
N SER A 48 -7.96 8.87 7.28
CA SER A 48 -6.74 9.32 7.95
C SER A 48 -5.54 8.42 7.64
N LEU A 49 -5.73 7.10 7.74
CA LEU A 49 -4.69 6.11 7.42
C LEU A 49 -4.39 6.05 5.92
N GLY A 50 -5.40 6.26 5.08
CA GLY A 50 -5.23 6.35 3.62
C GLY A 50 -4.41 7.57 3.21
N LEU A 51 -4.68 8.73 3.84
CA LEU A 51 -3.89 9.95 3.63
C LEU A 51 -2.46 9.77 4.12
N LEU A 52 -2.25 9.20 5.33
CA LEU A 52 -0.91 8.88 5.82
C LEU A 52 -0.15 7.97 4.85
N THR A 53 -0.81 6.94 4.33
CA THR A 53 -0.24 6.05 3.32
C THR A 53 0.19 6.84 2.08
N GLY A 54 -0.68 7.72 1.57
CA GLY A 54 -0.36 8.57 0.41
C GLY A 54 0.86 9.47 0.63
N LEU A 55 0.98 10.08 1.80
CA LEU A 55 2.13 10.92 2.16
C LEU A 55 3.45 10.13 2.20
N ILE A 56 3.42 8.86 2.62
CA ILE A 56 4.60 7.99 2.71
C ILE A 56 4.95 7.34 1.35
N VAL A 57 3.95 7.12 0.49
CA VAL A 57 4.17 6.51 -0.83
C VAL A 57 5.06 7.37 -1.71
N ALA A 58 4.90 8.70 -1.71
CA ALA A 58 5.73 9.60 -2.50
C ALA A 58 7.25 9.45 -2.20
N PRO A 59 7.73 9.61 -0.95
CA PRO A 59 9.14 9.41 -0.63
C PRO A 59 9.59 7.95 -0.84
N ARG A 60 8.72 6.94 -0.65
CA ARG A 60 9.04 5.56 -1.00
C ARG A 60 9.31 5.38 -2.49
N LEU A 61 8.48 5.96 -3.36
CA LEU A 61 8.67 5.91 -4.81
C LEU A 61 9.95 6.64 -5.20
N GLY A 62 10.20 7.82 -4.64
CA GLY A 62 11.45 8.56 -4.82
C GLY A 62 12.66 7.71 -4.43
N TYR A 63 12.64 7.09 -3.25
CA TYR A 63 13.71 6.19 -2.80
C TYR A 63 13.93 5.02 -3.76
N ARG A 64 12.85 4.39 -4.24
CA ARG A 64 12.94 3.29 -5.22
C ARG A 64 13.62 3.73 -6.52
N VAL A 65 13.24 4.89 -7.05
CA VAL A 65 13.79 5.42 -8.31
C VAL A 65 15.27 5.78 -8.11
N MET A 66 15.59 6.51 -7.06
CA MET A 66 16.97 6.95 -6.76
C MET A 66 17.91 5.79 -6.45
N ASN A 67 17.40 4.66 -5.92
CA ASN A 67 18.19 3.50 -5.55
C ASN A 67 17.93 2.30 -6.47
N ALA A 68 17.47 2.52 -7.71
CA ALA A 68 17.04 1.45 -8.62
C ALA A 68 18.08 0.33 -8.79
N ALA A 69 19.37 0.65 -8.80
CA ALA A 69 20.46 -0.33 -8.86
C ALA A 69 20.42 -1.34 -7.69
N SER A 70 20.19 -0.86 -6.46
CA SER A 70 20.08 -1.70 -5.26
C SER A 70 18.89 -2.66 -5.32
N TYR A 71 17.83 -2.32 -6.04
CA TYR A 71 16.66 -3.18 -6.24
C TYR A 71 16.87 -4.24 -7.33
N ARG A 72 17.69 -3.97 -8.35
CA ARG A 72 17.99 -4.93 -9.44
C ARG A 72 18.78 -6.14 -8.95
N ASN A 73 19.59 -5.96 -7.92
CA ASN A 73 20.42 -7.02 -7.34
C ASN A 73 19.62 -7.99 -6.43
N VAL A 74 18.33 -7.70 -6.18
CA VAL A 74 17.47 -8.53 -5.34
C VAL A 74 16.77 -9.57 -6.19
N SER A 75 17.36 -10.77 -6.28
CA SER A 75 16.85 -11.87 -7.10
C SER A 75 15.59 -12.53 -6.52
N HIS A 76 14.86 -13.30 -7.34
CA HIS A 76 13.83 -14.21 -6.83
C HIS A 76 14.45 -15.24 -5.86
N PRO A 77 13.66 -15.79 -4.90
CA PRO A 77 14.12 -16.89 -4.06
C PRO A 77 14.65 -18.07 -4.89
N VAL A 78 15.68 -18.75 -4.40
CA VAL A 78 16.22 -19.95 -5.08
C VAL A 78 15.13 -21.01 -5.15
N GLY A 79 14.98 -21.68 -6.30
CA GLY A 79 13.97 -22.74 -6.49
C GLY A 79 12.58 -22.26 -6.92
N SER A 80 12.36 -20.95 -7.14
CA SER A 80 11.11 -20.46 -7.72
C SER A 80 11.07 -20.67 -9.24
N GLY A 81 9.98 -21.27 -9.73
CA GLY A 81 9.79 -21.53 -11.15
C GLY A 81 9.46 -20.28 -11.98
N PRO A 82 9.53 -20.34 -13.32
CA PRO A 82 9.31 -19.19 -14.21
C PRO A 82 7.95 -18.51 -14.02
N ILE A 83 6.89 -19.29 -13.83
CA ILE A 83 5.52 -18.78 -13.63
C ILE A 83 5.41 -18.02 -12.30
N GLU A 84 5.99 -18.56 -11.23
CA GLU A 84 5.99 -17.91 -9.92
C GLU A 84 6.76 -16.58 -9.94
N ASN A 85 7.89 -16.55 -10.64
CA ASN A 85 8.66 -15.32 -10.83
C ASN A 85 7.88 -14.27 -11.62
N ALA A 86 7.20 -14.67 -12.69
CA ALA A 86 6.33 -13.78 -13.47
C ALA A 86 5.19 -13.21 -12.62
N VAL A 87 4.49 -14.07 -11.86
CA VAL A 87 3.40 -13.65 -10.96
C VAL A 87 3.92 -12.70 -9.88
N ALA A 88 5.08 -12.97 -9.29
CA ALA A 88 5.70 -12.07 -8.30
C ALA A 88 6.02 -10.69 -8.90
N ASN A 89 6.56 -10.64 -10.11
CA ASN A 89 6.86 -9.38 -10.79
C ASN A 89 5.60 -8.58 -11.13
N VAL A 90 4.58 -9.24 -11.69
CA VAL A 90 3.29 -8.62 -11.98
C VAL A 90 2.61 -8.13 -10.70
N SER A 91 2.62 -8.93 -9.64
CA SER A 91 2.07 -8.55 -8.32
C SER A 91 2.75 -7.29 -7.78
N HIS A 92 4.08 -7.20 -7.84
CA HIS A 92 4.79 -5.99 -7.42
C HIS A 92 4.41 -4.78 -8.26
N ILE A 93 4.40 -4.89 -9.59
CA ILE A 93 4.02 -3.78 -10.48
C ILE A 93 2.59 -3.32 -10.18
N ALA A 94 1.66 -4.26 -10.06
CA ALA A 94 0.28 -3.98 -9.72
C ALA A 94 0.16 -3.30 -8.34
N LEU A 95 0.96 -3.73 -7.35
CA LEU A 95 0.98 -3.09 -6.03
C LEU A 95 1.59 -1.69 -6.05
N TYR A 96 2.61 -1.43 -6.88
CA TYR A 96 3.13 -0.08 -7.10
C TYR A 96 2.06 0.84 -7.69
N ALA A 97 1.34 0.39 -8.72
CA ALA A 97 0.22 1.13 -9.29
C ALA A 97 -0.89 1.34 -8.26
N PHE A 98 -1.29 0.28 -7.56
CA PHE A 98 -2.33 0.31 -6.53
C PHE A 98 -1.99 1.29 -5.42
N MET A 99 -0.81 1.17 -4.78
CA MET A 99 -0.44 2.04 -3.66
C MET A 99 -0.24 3.51 -4.07
N THR A 100 -0.14 3.79 -5.37
CA THR A 100 -0.03 5.17 -5.89
C THR A 100 -1.41 5.74 -6.23
N ILE A 101 -2.17 5.04 -7.09
CA ILE A 101 -3.44 5.54 -7.61
C ILE A 101 -4.53 5.49 -6.52
N MET A 102 -4.50 4.48 -5.64
CA MET A 102 -5.47 4.36 -4.54
C MET A 102 -5.49 5.59 -3.62
N PRO A 103 -4.39 5.98 -2.96
CA PRO A 103 -4.40 7.19 -2.12
C PRO A 103 -4.57 8.46 -2.95
N ALA A 104 -4.01 8.55 -4.16
CA ALA A 104 -4.18 9.74 -5.00
C ALA A 104 -5.66 10.02 -5.30
N THR A 105 -6.43 9.00 -5.67
CA THR A 105 -7.87 9.11 -5.90
C THR A 105 -8.66 9.38 -4.62
N GLY A 106 -8.25 8.81 -3.49
CA GLY A 106 -8.87 9.11 -2.19
C GLY A 106 -8.66 10.57 -1.75
N ILE A 107 -7.45 11.09 -1.96
CA ILE A 107 -7.09 12.50 -1.71
C ILE A 107 -7.86 13.41 -2.66
N ALA A 108 -7.88 13.12 -3.96
CA ALA A 108 -8.62 13.91 -4.94
C ALA A 108 -10.12 13.98 -4.60
N MET A 109 -10.72 12.86 -4.21
CA MET A 109 -12.12 12.82 -3.78
C MET A 109 -12.41 13.75 -2.59
N GLY A 110 -11.57 13.72 -1.55
CA GLY A 110 -11.75 14.57 -0.36
C GLY A 110 -11.46 16.05 -0.64
N TYR A 111 -10.40 16.32 -1.39
CA TYR A 111 -9.96 17.67 -1.73
C TYR A 111 -10.95 18.38 -2.65
N TYR A 112 -11.25 17.79 -3.82
CA TYR A 112 -12.18 18.39 -4.80
C TYR A 112 -13.64 18.30 -4.37
N GLY A 113 -13.98 17.43 -3.41
CA GLY A 113 -15.30 17.42 -2.79
C GLY A 113 -15.58 18.61 -1.86
N GLY A 114 -14.59 19.46 -1.58
CA GLY A 114 -14.73 20.68 -0.77
C GLY A 114 -14.88 20.44 0.74
N LYS A 115 -15.01 19.19 1.19
CA LYS A 115 -15.19 18.81 2.60
C LYS A 115 -13.87 18.64 3.36
N GLY A 116 -12.74 18.73 2.66
CA GLY A 116 -11.42 18.50 3.22
C GLY A 116 -11.07 17.03 3.44
N LEU A 117 -9.89 16.82 4.02
CA LEU A 117 -9.28 15.52 4.23
C LEU A 117 -9.11 15.26 5.73
N PRO A 118 -9.97 14.41 6.33
CA PRO A 118 -9.83 14.04 7.73
C PRO A 118 -8.47 13.38 7.99
N PHE A 119 -7.77 13.84 9.02
CA PHE A 119 -6.42 13.40 9.35
C PHE A 119 -6.18 13.34 10.85
N PHE A 120 -6.52 12.20 11.47
CA PHE A 120 -6.32 11.87 12.88
C PHE A 120 -6.93 12.87 13.87
N PHE A 121 -6.24 13.96 14.18
CA PHE A 121 -6.65 15.01 15.12
C PHE A 121 -6.98 16.33 14.42
N THR A 122 -6.87 16.39 13.09
CA THR A 122 -7.14 17.57 12.29
C THR A 122 -7.89 17.22 11.00
N THR A 123 -8.24 18.23 10.22
CA THR A 123 -8.75 18.11 8.86
C THR A 123 -7.97 19.05 7.97
N LEU A 124 -7.33 18.52 6.93
CA LEU A 124 -6.68 19.38 5.93
C LEU A 124 -7.76 20.03 5.06
N PRO A 125 -7.62 21.32 4.71
CA PRO A 125 -8.60 22.01 3.90
C PRO A 125 -8.74 21.38 2.51
N GLY A 126 -9.97 21.37 2.00
CA GLY A 126 -10.26 21.01 0.61
C GLY A 126 -10.14 22.22 -0.30
N ALA A 127 -10.51 22.03 -1.58
CA ALA A 127 -10.65 23.13 -2.52
C ALA A 127 -11.74 24.11 -2.05
N THR A 128 -11.49 25.41 -2.23
CA THR A 128 -12.45 26.49 -1.92
C THR A 128 -13.70 26.39 -2.79
N VAL A 129 -13.53 26.05 -4.06
CA VAL A 129 -14.60 25.73 -5.00
C VAL A 129 -14.56 24.22 -5.27
N ALA A 130 -15.63 23.52 -4.91
CA ALA A 130 -15.73 22.09 -5.15
C ALA A 130 -15.84 21.79 -6.65
N ASN A 131 -15.21 20.69 -7.08
CA ASN A 131 -15.39 20.11 -8.40
C ASN A 131 -16.00 18.71 -8.24
N GLY A 132 -17.33 18.65 -8.37
CA GLY A 132 -18.10 17.42 -8.19
C GLY A 132 -17.75 16.32 -9.20
N ASP A 133 -17.38 16.69 -10.42
CA ASP A 133 -17.04 15.73 -11.49
C ASP A 133 -15.73 15.01 -11.18
N ILE A 134 -14.68 15.75 -10.81
CA ILE A 134 -13.40 15.15 -10.39
C ILE A 134 -13.61 14.28 -9.15
N ALA A 135 -14.37 14.76 -8.17
CA ALA A 135 -14.65 14.00 -6.94
C ALA A 135 -15.38 12.68 -7.24
N LYS A 136 -16.39 12.71 -8.12
CA LYS A 136 -17.17 11.53 -8.55
C LYS A 136 -16.34 10.56 -9.36
N GLN A 137 -15.54 11.04 -10.32
CA GLN A 137 -14.63 10.20 -11.08
C GLN A 137 -13.60 9.54 -10.17
N SER A 138 -13.00 10.30 -9.26
CA SER A 138 -12.05 9.80 -8.27
C SER A 138 -12.67 8.73 -7.39
N PHE A 139 -13.91 8.92 -6.93
CA PHE A 139 -14.65 7.91 -6.17
C PHE A 139 -14.84 6.61 -6.97
N ASN A 140 -15.21 6.70 -8.25
CA ASN A 140 -15.42 5.52 -9.09
C ASN A 140 -14.13 4.71 -9.25
N VAL A 141 -13.01 5.39 -9.55
CA VAL A 141 -11.70 4.75 -9.67
C VAL A 141 -11.27 4.15 -8.33
N HIS A 142 -11.40 4.90 -7.23
CA HIS A 142 -11.04 4.44 -5.89
C HIS A 142 -11.83 3.19 -5.48
N LYS A 143 -13.15 3.19 -5.74
CA LYS A 143 -14.03 2.04 -5.48
C LYS A 143 -13.62 0.83 -6.33
N ALA A 144 -13.35 1.02 -7.62
CA ALA A 144 -12.94 -0.06 -8.52
C ALA A 144 -11.60 -0.67 -8.06
N LEU A 145 -10.59 0.17 -7.81
CA LEU A 145 -9.30 -0.27 -7.27
C LEU A 145 -9.50 -0.99 -5.92
N GLY A 146 -10.43 -0.55 -5.09
CA GLY A 146 -10.70 -1.15 -3.78
C GLY A 146 -11.18 -2.59 -3.91
N VAL A 147 -11.98 -2.89 -4.94
CA VAL A 147 -12.39 -4.26 -5.28
C VAL A 147 -11.19 -5.11 -5.69
N TYR A 148 -10.33 -4.61 -6.59
CA TYR A 148 -9.12 -5.34 -7.00
C TYR A 148 -8.14 -5.55 -5.84
N GLY A 149 -8.00 -4.55 -4.96
CA GLY A 149 -7.15 -4.60 -3.77
C GLY A 149 -7.49 -5.74 -2.81
N LYS A 150 -8.78 -6.14 -2.75
CA LYS A 150 -9.22 -7.31 -1.96
C LYS A 150 -8.58 -8.63 -2.42
N TYR A 151 -8.14 -8.72 -3.66
CA TYR A 151 -7.49 -9.91 -4.20
C TYR A 151 -5.97 -9.71 -4.29
N LEU A 152 -5.53 -8.53 -4.73
CA LEU A 152 -4.11 -8.24 -4.93
C LEU A 152 -3.30 -8.30 -3.63
N VAL A 153 -3.81 -7.73 -2.54
CA VAL A 153 -3.10 -7.71 -1.25
C VAL A 153 -2.98 -9.13 -0.66
N PRO A 154 -4.05 -9.94 -0.57
CA PRO A 154 -3.92 -11.33 -0.15
C PRO A 154 -3.05 -12.18 -1.06
N LEU A 155 -3.08 -11.98 -2.39
CA LEU A 155 -2.20 -12.72 -3.31
C LEU A 155 -0.73 -12.45 -3.00
N HIS A 156 -0.36 -11.19 -2.76
CA HIS A 156 1.00 -10.81 -2.39
C HIS A 156 1.43 -11.41 -1.04
N ILE A 157 0.60 -11.26 -0.01
CA ILE A 157 0.87 -11.82 1.32
C ILE A 157 0.94 -13.35 1.25
N GLY A 158 0.03 -13.98 0.51
CA GLY A 158 0.00 -15.43 0.28
C GLY A 158 1.26 -15.94 -0.40
N GLY A 159 1.80 -15.20 -1.38
CA GLY A 159 3.11 -15.51 -1.98
C GLY A 159 4.25 -15.46 -0.97
N ALA A 160 4.28 -14.45 -0.11
CA ALA A 160 5.27 -14.36 0.97
C ALA A 160 5.10 -15.54 1.97
N VAL A 161 3.88 -15.86 2.39
CA VAL A 161 3.61 -17.00 3.28
C VAL A 161 4.03 -18.32 2.65
N LYS A 162 3.68 -18.56 1.38
CA LYS A 162 4.08 -19.76 0.63
C LYS A 162 5.61 -19.94 0.66
N HIS A 163 6.36 -18.89 0.33
CA HIS A 163 7.81 -18.93 0.36
C HIS A 163 8.37 -19.15 1.78
N SER A 164 7.75 -18.53 2.79
CA SER A 164 8.13 -18.76 4.18
C SER A 164 7.94 -20.21 4.61
N VAL A 165 6.82 -20.84 4.23
CA VAL A 165 6.51 -22.25 4.54
C VAL A 165 7.45 -23.19 3.76
N ALA A 166 7.85 -22.82 2.55
CA ALA A 166 8.85 -23.54 1.76
C ALA A 166 10.30 -23.38 2.31
N GLY A 167 10.48 -22.73 3.46
CA GLY A 167 11.80 -22.53 4.09
C GLY A 167 12.62 -21.38 3.52
N HIS A 168 12.07 -20.57 2.63
CA HIS A 168 12.77 -19.38 2.15
C HIS A 168 12.73 -18.27 3.20
N GLY A 169 13.87 -17.63 3.45
CA GLY A 169 14.00 -16.51 4.40
C GLY A 169 13.34 -15.21 3.94
N ILE A 170 12.12 -15.23 3.40
CA ILE A 170 11.47 -14.08 2.75
C ILE A 170 11.28 -12.88 3.70
N TRP A 171 10.94 -13.13 4.97
CA TRP A 171 10.74 -12.09 5.98
C TRP A 171 12.03 -11.37 6.35
N SER A 172 13.14 -12.11 6.39
CA SER A 172 14.46 -11.53 6.68
C SER A 172 14.88 -10.49 5.64
N ARG A 173 14.41 -10.64 4.39
CA ARG A 173 14.73 -9.74 3.28
C ARG A 173 14.09 -8.36 3.40
N ILE A 174 13.04 -8.23 4.19
CA ILE A 174 12.31 -6.98 4.47
C ILE A 174 12.32 -6.63 5.96
N ASN A 175 13.24 -7.22 6.74
CA ASN A 175 13.36 -6.92 8.16
C ASN A 175 14.10 -5.57 8.34
N PRO A 176 13.47 -4.54 8.94
CA PRO A 176 14.14 -3.26 9.17
C PRO A 176 15.16 -3.31 10.33
N PHE A 177 15.14 -4.35 11.17
CA PHE A 177 15.95 -4.45 12.40
C PHE A 177 17.05 -5.51 12.36
N GLY A 178 17.04 -6.40 11.36
CA GLY A 178 17.96 -7.53 11.28
C GLY A 178 18.73 -7.54 9.97
N ARG A 179 20.03 -7.80 10.06
CA ARG A 179 20.78 -8.44 8.98
C ARG A 179 21.48 -9.65 9.59
N PRO A 180 21.42 -10.85 8.99
CA PRO A 180 22.61 -11.68 9.02
C PRO A 180 23.67 -10.90 8.24
N MET A 181 24.76 -10.51 8.91
CA MET A 181 26.02 -10.40 8.17
C MET A 181 26.28 -11.80 7.61
N HIS A 182 26.62 -11.90 6.33
CA HIS A 182 27.43 -12.91 5.62
C HIS A 182 27.04 -12.86 4.14
#